data_AF-A0AAU1RDD2-F1
#
_entry.id   AF-A0AAU1RDD2-F1
#
_cell.length_a   1.000
_cell.length_b   1.000
_cell.length_c   1.000
_cell.angle_alpha   90.00
_cell.angle_beta   90.00
_cell.angle_gamma   90.00
#
_symmetry.space_group_name_H-M   'P 1'
#
loop_
_entity.id
_entity.type
_entity.pdbx_description
1 polymer ?
#
loop_
_entity_poly.entity_id
_entity_poly.type
_entity_poly.pdbx_seq_one_letter_code
_entity_poly.pdbx_strand_id
1 'polypeptide(L)'
;MIEIVVAVLAAAGAGWLLRRKHLARTAAGPVPGIPGMAREPAGEGRWRPGRVYAGPGAARWVPQRGEPVPLPGGRATAVRAPSVKEGMSINPGSRIVTCAYGGGGSIEIAVMALDLRELLDAIKQTPDEA
;
A
#
# COMPACT_ATOMS: atom_id res chain seq x y z
N MET A 1 -31.25 -9.08 36.94
CA MET A 1 -31.94 -8.10 36.07
C MET A 1 -30.98 -7.02 35.58
N ILE A 2 -30.29 -6.32 36.48
CA ILE A 2 -29.29 -5.27 36.12
C ILE A 2 -28.20 -5.80 35.18
N GLU A 3 -27.64 -6.98 35.44
CA GLU A 3 -26.58 -7.58 34.60
C GLU A 3 -27.03 -7.79 33.14
N ILE A 4 -28.29 -8.20 32.94
CA ILE A 4 -28.88 -8.40 31.61
C ILE A 4 -29.01 -7.05 30.91
N VAL A 5 -29.47 -6.02 31.63
CA VAL A 5 -29.60 -4.66 31.09
C VAL A 5 -28.23 -4.10 30.67
N VAL A 6 -27.21 -4.28 31.51
CA VAL A 6 -25.83 -3.84 31.21
C VAL A 6 -25.29 -4.54 29.97
N ALA A 7 -25.47 -5.86 29.86
CA ALA A 7 -25.00 -6.64 28.71
C ALA A 7 -25.68 -6.20 27.39
N VAL A 8 -27.00 -5.96 27.42
CA VAL A 8 -27.76 -5.50 26.24
C VAL A 8 -27.29 -4.11 25.80
N LEU A 9 -27.08 -3.18 26.74
CA LEU A 9 -26.58 -1.84 26.43
C LEU A 9 -25.16 -1.88 25.85
N ALA A 10 -24.28 -2.73 26.37
CA ALA A 10 -22.93 -2.91 25.84
C ALA A 10 -22.94 -3.46 24.40
N ALA A 11 -23.76 -4.48 24.13
CA ALA A 11 -23.89 -5.06 22.79
C ALA A 11 -24.45 -4.05 21.77
N ALA A 12 -25.48 -3.30 22.17
CA ALA A 12 -26.05 -2.24 21.33
C ALA A 12 -25.04 -1.12 21.04
N GLY A 13 -24.29 -0.69 22.07
CA GLY A 13 -23.23 0.31 21.93
C GLY A 13 -22.10 -0.15 21.00
N ALA A 14 -21.63 -1.38 21.16
CA ALA A 14 -20.61 -1.97 20.29
C ALA A 14 -21.10 -2.08 18.84
N GLY A 15 -22.34 -2.55 18.63
CA GLY A 15 -22.97 -2.62 17.31
C GLY A 15 -23.09 -1.25 16.64
N TRP A 16 -23.50 -0.22 17.39
CA TRP A 16 -23.58 1.15 16.90
C TRP A 16 -22.21 1.70 16.49
N LEU A 17 -21.16 1.48 17.29
CA LEU A 17 -19.80 1.92 16.97
C LEU A 17 -19.26 1.23 15.71
N LEU A 18 -19.47 -0.08 15.58
CA LEU A 18 -19.07 -0.84 14.40
C LEU A 18 -19.78 -0.33 13.14
N ARG A 19 -21.10 -0.11 13.23
CA ARG A 19 -21.89 0.45 12.12
C ARG A 19 -21.41 1.85 11.76
N ARG A 20 -21.18 2.73 12.74
CA ARG A 20 -20.66 4.08 12.51
C ARG A 20 -19.30 4.05 11.80
N LYS A 21 -18.39 3.18 12.24
CA LYS A 21 -17.07 3.01 11.61
C LYS A 21 -17.17 2.45 10.19
N HIS A 22 -18.09 1.53 9.95
CA HIS A 22 -18.35 0.97 8.63
C HIS A 22 -18.92 2.04 7.67
N LEU A 23 -19.90 2.82 8.13
CA LEU A 23 -20.48 3.92 7.37
C LEU A 23 -19.44 5.00 7.05
N ALA A 24 -18.58 5.35 8.00
CA ALA A 24 -17.48 6.28 7.76
C ALA A 24 -16.48 5.76 6.70
N ARG A 25 -16.15 4.46 6.71
CA ARG A 25 -15.26 3.85 5.70
C ARG A 25 -15.89 3.81 4.31
N THR A 26 -17.17 3.50 4.22
CA THR A 26 -17.90 3.45 2.95
C THR A 26 -18.13 4.86 2.38
N ALA A 27 -18.38 5.85 3.23
CA ALA A 27 -18.52 7.25 2.82
C ALA A 27 -17.22 7.90 2.33
N ALA A 28 -16.05 7.40 2.76
CA ALA A 28 -14.74 7.96 2.38
C ALA A 28 -14.37 7.73 0.89
N GLY A 29 -15.14 6.90 0.16
CA GLY A 29 -14.89 6.59 -1.24
C GLY A 29 -13.59 5.82 -1.48
N PRO A 30 -13.32 5.41 -2.74
CA PRO A 30 -12.06 4.80 -3.09
C PRO A 30 -10.94 5.83 -3.00
N VAL A 31 -10.00 5.60 -2.08
CA VAL A 31 -8.80 6.43 -1.97
C VAL A 31 -7.91 6.15 -3.19
N PRO A 32 -7.53 7.16 -3.99
CA PRO A 32 -6.72 6.97 -5.19
C PRO A 32 -5.33 6.37 -4.90
N GLY A 33 -4.72 5.78 -5.92
CA GLY A 33 -3.39 5.18 -5.86
C GLY A 33 -3.39 3.75 -5.31
N ILE A 34 -2.39 2.99 -5.74
CA ILE A 34 -2.26 1.55 -5.49
C ILE A 34 -1.73 1.35 -4.08
N PRO A 35 -2.50 0.74 -3.16
CA PRO A 35 -2.07 0.57 -1.77
C PRO A 35 -0.96 -0.47 -1.65
N GLY A 36 -0.01 -0.21 -0.75
CA GLY A 36 1.06 -1.16 -0.48
C GLY A 36 1.93 -0.80 0.70
N MET A 37 3.03 -1.52 0.80
CA MET A 37 4.14 -1.24 1.70
C MET A 37 5.39 -1.07 0.84
N ALA A 38 6.28 -0.14 1.18
CA ALA A 38 7.57 -0.04 0.50
C ALA A 38 8.74 0.13 1.47
N ARG A 39 9.92 -0.26 1.02
CA ARG A 39 11.20 0.06 1.69
C ARG A 39 12.20 0.54 0.65
N GLU A 40 12.98 1.53 1.06
CA GLU A 40 14.01 2.19 0.27
C GLU A 40 15.27 2.30 1.15
N PRO A 41 16.47 1.94 0.65
CA PRO A 41 16.69 1.29 -0.64
C PRO A 41 16.16 -0.16 -0.71
N ALA A 42 16.09 -0.79 -1.88
CA ALA A 42 15.64 -2.17 -2.01
C ALA A 42 16.50 -3.14 -1.17
N GLY A 43 15.90 -4.15 -0.55
CA GLY A 43 16.59 -5.10 0.34
C GLY A 43 16.95 -4.53 1.71
N GLU A 44 16.92 -3.21 1.86
CA GLU A 44 17.36 -2.48 3.04
C GLU A 44 16.21 -1.61 3.58
N GLY A 45 16.33 -1.17 4.83
CA GLY A 45 15.33 -0.31 5.43
C GLY A 45 14.04 -0.99 5.89
N ARG A 46 13.15 -0.16 6.44
CA ARG A 46 11.90 -0.58 7.11
C ARG A 46 10.74 -0.47 6.14
N TRP A 47 9.89 -1.49 6.12
CA TRP A 47 8.59 -1.42 5.45
C TRP A 47 7.74 -0.26 6.00
N ARG A 48 7.29 0.61 5.10
CA ARG A 48 6.43 1.76 5.39
C ARG A 48 5.13 1.62 4.58
N PRO A 49 3.96 1.82 5.18
CA PRO A 49 2.70 1.86 4.44
C PRO A 49 2.63 3.10 3.56
N GLY A 50 1.96 2.99 2.43
CA GLY A 50 1.80 4.09 1.49
C GLY A 50 1.06 3.66 0.24
N ARG A 51 1.20 4.48 -0.81
CA ARG A 51 0.52 4.27 -2.08
C ARG A 51 1.41 4.65 -3.25
N VAL A 52 1.28 3.90 -4.35
CA VAL A 52 1.86 4.30 -5.64
C VAL A 52 0.83 5.11 -6.41
N TYR A 53 1.26 6.25 -6.95
CA TYR A 53 0.46 7.06 -7.84
C TYR A 53 1.13 7.10 -9.21
N ALA A 54 0.38 6.69 -10.24
CA ALA A 54 0.73 6.98 -11.63
C ALA A 54 0.36 8.44 -11.92
N GLY A 55 1.24 9.19 -12.58
CA GLY A 55 0.98 10.57 -12.96
C GLY A 55 1.77 10.97 -14.20
N PRO A 56 1.44 12.13 -14.84
CA PRO A 56 1.94 12.51 -16.16
C PRO A 56 3.46 12.70 -16.30
N GLY A 57 4.23 12.68 -15.20
CA GLY A 57 5.68 12.90 -15.22
C GLY A 57 6.53 11.72 -14.71
N ALA A 58 5.92 10.76 -14.00
CA ALA A 58 6.49 9.49 -13.52
C ALA A 58 5.58 8.90 -12.42
N ALA A 59 5.70 7.60 -12.17
CA ALA A 59 5.18 7.02 -10.94
C ALA A 59 5.88 7.63 -9.72
N ARG A 60 5.15 7.73 -8.60
CA ARG A 60 5.73 8.10 -7.30
C ARG A 60 5.19 7.22 -6.19
N TRP A 61 6.05 6.89 -5.24
CA TRP A 61 5.65 6.30 -3.98
C TRP A 61 5.35 7.41 -2.96
N VAL A 62 4.20 7.36 -2.31
CA VAL A 62 3.81 8.32 -1.26
C VAL A 62 3.61 7.53 0.04
N PRO A 63 4.53 7.62 1.01
CA PRO A 63 4.34 6.95 2.29
C PRO A 63 3.21 7.64 3.07
N GLN A 64 2.56 6.90 3.98
CA GLN A 64 1.56 7.48 4.88
C GLN A 64 2.18 8.52 5.82
N ARG A 65 3.48 8.41 6.10
CA ARG A 65 4.29 9.37 6.86
C ARG A 65 5.66 9.51 6.21
N GLY A 66 6.08 10.75 6.00
CA GLY A 66 7.37 11.09 5.38
C GLY A 66 7.20 11.66 3.96
N GLU A 67 8.34 11.92 3.32
CA GLU A 67 8.38 12.53 2.00
C GLU A 67 8.02 11.55 0.88
N PRO A 68 7.30 12.00 -0.16
CA PRO A 68 7.13 11.25 -1.40
C PRO A 68 8.47 10.94 -2.08
N VAL A 69 8.55 9.73 -2.64
CA VAL A 69 9.71 9.26 -3.39
C VAL A 69 9.32 9.22 -4.87
N PRO A 70 9.86 10.14 -5.70
CA PRO A 70 9.64 10.08 -7.14
C PRO A 70 10.36 8.84 -7.71
N LEU A 71 9.74 8.16 -8.67
CA LEU A 71 10.31 6.99 -9.34
C LEU A 71 10.57 7.30 -10.83
N PRO A 72 11.46 8.26 -11.15
CA PRO A 72 11.71 8.69 -12.52
C PRO A 72 12.29 7.53 -13.34
N GLY A 73 11.68 7.20 -14.48
CA GLY A 73 12.08 6.04 -15.29
C GLY A 73 12.02 4.72 -14.52
N GLY A 74 11.13 4.63 -13.53
CA GLY A 74 10.95 3.43 -12.73
C GLY A 74 10.77 2.19 -13.59
N ARG A 75 11.52 1.12 -13.28
CA ARG A 75 11.37 -0.17 -13.97
C ARG A 75 11.37 -1.29 -12.96
N ALA A 76 10.37 -2.16 -13.06
CA ALA A 76 10.37 -3.43 -12.31
C ALA A 76 11.53 -4.32 -12.80
N THR A 77 12.42 -4.68 -11.88
CA THR A 77 13.58 -5.54 -12.15
C THR A 77 13.38 -6.97 -11.65
N ALA A 78 12.52 -7.16 -10.64
CA ALA A 78 12.15 -8.48 -10.13
C ALA A 78 10.76 -8.48 -9.48
N VAL A 79 10.10 -9.64 -9.47
CA VAL A 79 8.84 -9.87 -8.74
C VAL A 79 8.95 -11.20 -7.99
N ARG A 80 8.70 -11.17 -6.67
CA ARG A 80 8.80 -12.37 -5.82
C ARG A 80 7.73 -12.42 -4.74
N ALA A 81 7.55 -13.60 -4.15
CA ALA A 81 6.79 -13.74 -2.91
C ALA A 81 7.63 -13.21 -1.71
N PRO A 82 6.97 -12.75 -0.63
CA PRO A 82 7.64 -12.48 0.63
C PRO A 82 8.31 -13.74 1.19
N SER A 83 9.48 -13.57 1.80
CA SER A 83 10.03 -14.58 2.72
C SER A 83 9.17 -14.69 3.99
N VAL A 84 9.38 -15.76 4.77
CA VAL A 84 8.70 -15.95 6.07
C VAL A 84 8.92 -14.73 7.00
N LYS A 85 10.15 -14.23 7.06
CA LYS A 85 10.51 -13.06 7.88
C LYS A 85 9.79 -11.80 7.40
N GLU A 86 9.73 -11.57 6.09
CA GLU A 86 9.00 -10.44 5.52
C GLU A 86 7.50 -10.54 5.73
N GLY A 87 6.92 -11.75 5.65
CA GLY A 87 5.51 -12.00 5.93
C GLY A 87 5.05 -11.65 7.36
N MET A 88 5.99 -11.42 8.28
CA MET A 88 5.67 -10.86 9.61
C MET A 88 5.51 -9.32 9.60
N SER A 89 6.06 -8.64 8.59
CA SER A 89 6.07 -7.16 8.47
C SER A 89 5.14 -6.63 7.38
N ILE A 90 4.83 -7.45 6.38
CA ILE A 90 3.93 -7.16 5.26
C ILE A 90 2.93 -8.30 5.10
N ASN A 91 1.89 -8.12 4.29
CA ASN A 91 0.91 -9.17 4.04
C ASN A 91 1.58 -10.39 3.35
N PRO A 92 1.50 -11.61 3.90
CA PRO A 92 2.09 -12.81 3.28
C PRO A 92 1.57 -13.12 1.86
N GLY A 93 0.33 -12.73 1.54
CA GLY A 93 -0.28 -12.88 0.22
C GLY A 93 0.10 -11.79 -0.79
N SER A 94 1.00 -10.88 -0.42
CA SER A 94 1.50 -9.84 -1.31
C SER A 94 2.53 -10.37 -2.31
N ARG A 95 2.88 -9.53 -3.28
CA ARG A 95 4.01 -9.71 -4.19
C ARG A 95 4.94 -8.52 -4.01
N ILE A 96 6.23 -8.80 -3.80
CA ILE A 96 7.27 -7.77 -3.71
C ILE A 96 7.80 -7.52 -5.10
N VAL A 97 7.70 -6.27 -5.56
CA VAL A 97 8.29 -5.78 -6.80
C VAL A 97 9.52 -4.96 -6.47
N THR A 98 10.68 -5.39 -6.96
CA THR A 98 11.90 -4.58 -6.92
C THR A 98 11.87 -3.64 -8.11
N CYS A 99 12.06 -2.34 -7.84
CA CYS A 99 12.03 -1.29 -8.85
C CYS A 99 13.35 -0.52 -8.81
N ALA A 100 13.98 -0.34 -9.96
CA ALA A 100 15.07 0.60 -10.13
C ALA A 100 14.53 1.91 -10.74
N TYR A 101 15.09 3.06 -10.35
CA TYR A 101 14.73 4.37 -10.90
C TYR A 101 15.98 5.24 -11.06
N GLY A 102 15.82 6.39 -11.71
CA GLY A 102 16.90 7.31 -12.06
C GLY A 102 17.81 7.66 -10.88
N GLY A 103 19.09 7.92 -11.17
CA GLY A 103 20.10 8.21 -10.15
C GLY A 103 20.62 6.97 -9.39
N GLY A 104 20.32 5.76 -9.86
CA GLY A 104 20.75 4.51 -9.22
C GLY A 104 19.90 4.11 -8.00
N GLY A 105 18.77 4.78 -7.79
CA GLY A 105 17.84 4.47 -6.71
C GLY A 105 17.13 3.13 -6.90
N SER A 106 16.82 2.47 -5.80
CA SER A 106 16.05 1.23 -5.80
C SER A 106 15.05 1.19 -4.66
N ILE A 107 13.87 0.64 -4.91
CA ILE A 107 12.80 0.50 -3.92
C ILE A 107 12.15 -0.88 -4.09
N GLU A 108 11.75 -1.49 -2.98
CA GLU A 108 10.87 -2.66 -3.01
C GLU A 108 9.48 -2.26 -2.57
N ILE A 109 8.48 -2.66 -3.37
CA ILE A 109 7.07 -2.35 -3.13
C ILE A 109 6.30 -3.66 -3.01
N ALA A 110 5.73 -3.93 -1.85
CA ALA A 110 4.83 -5.03 -1.59
C ALA A 110 3.38 -4.59 -1.82
N VAL A 111 2.73 -5.19 -2.82
CA VAL A 111 1.31 -4.97 -3.15
C VAL A 111 0.54 -6.29 -3.12
N MET A 112 -0.78 -6.22 -2.94
CA MET A 112 -1.59 -7.44 -3.03
C MET A 112 -1.48 -8.03 -4.44
N ALA A 113 -1.58 -9.36 -4.56
CA ALA A 113 -1.44 -10.04 -5.84
C ALA A 113 -2.43 -9.53 -6.92
N LEU A 114 -3.62 -9.08 -6.51
CA LEU A 114 -4.64 -8.49 -7.38
C LEU A 114 -4.23 -7.10 -7.93
N ASP A 115 -3.42 -6.35 -7.19
CA ASP A 115 -2.94 -5.01 -7.55
C ASP A 115 -1.63 -5.05 -8.35
N LEU A 116 -0.99 -6.23 -8.46
CA LEU A 116 0.33 -6.38 -9.08
C LEU A 116 0.35 -5.89 -10.54
N ARG A 117 -0.68 -6.20 -11.31
CA ARG A 117 -0.74 -5.79 -12.72
C ARG A 117 -0.81 -4.27 -12.85
N GLU A 118 -1.69 -3.64 -12.09
CA GLU A 118 -1.84 -2.18 -12.05
C GLU A 118 -0.53 -1.51 -11.65
N LEU A 119 0.18 -2.08 -10.66
CA LEU A 119 1.49 -1.56 -10.24
C LEU A 119 2.53 -1.64 -11.37
N LEU A 120 2.63 -2.79 -12.04
CA LEU A 120 3.59 -2.98 -13.12
C LEU A 120 3.29 -2.04 -14.29
N ASP A 121 2.02 -1.80 -14.60
CA ASP A 121 1.62 -0.87 -15.65
C ASP A 121 1.91 0.59 -15.25
N ALA A 122 1.64 0.97 -14.00
CA ALA A 122 1.95 2.29 -13.46
C ALA A 122 3.45 2.62 -13.49
N ILE A 123 4.31 1.64 -13.15
CA ILE A 123 5.76 1.83 -13.14
C ILE A 123 6.32 1.89 -14.57
N LYS A 124 5.75 1.14 -15.51
CA LYS A 124 6.20 1.10 -16.92
C LYS A 124 5.91 2.37 -17.71
N GLN A 125 5.04 3.27 -17.24
CA GLN A 125 4.79 4.53 -17.92
C GLN A 125 5.98 5.48 -17.77
N THR A 126 7.05 5.17 -18.50
CA THR A 126 8.10 6.11 -18.91
C THR A 126 7.43 7.19 -19.78
N PRO A 127 7.84 8.46 -19.72
CA PRO A 127 7.38 9.44 -20.69
C PRO A 127 7.76 8.95 -22.09
N ASP A 128 6.81 8.97 -23.02
CA ASP A 128 7.14 9.03 -24.44
C ASP A 128 8.11 10.20 -24.62
N GLU A 129 9.31 9.92 -25.12
CA GLU A 129 10.15 10.97 -25.71
C GLU A 129 9.42 11.46 -26.97
N ALA A 130 8.80 12.63 -26.88
CA ALA A 130 8.31 13.42 -28.02
C ALA A 130 9.18 14.68 -28.16
#